data_AF-A0A218VQ40-F1
#
_entry.id   AF-A0A218VQ40-F1
#
_cell.length_a   1.000
_cell.length_b   1.000
_cell.length_c   1.000
_cell.angle_alpha   90.00
_cell.angle_beta   90.00
_cell.angle_gamma   90.00
#
_symmetry.space_group_name_H-M   'P 1'
#
loop_
_entity.id
_entity.type
_entity.pdbx_description
1 polymer ?
#
loop_
_entity_poly.entity_id
_entity_poly.type
_entity_poly.pdbx_seq_one_letter_code
_entity_poly.pdbx_strand_id
1 'polypeptide(L)'
;MESSDDEKDGVMTNNQVPRALSHCLASGGAKFVDEVLNGQSESCLDNFRMDKLVFYKLCDILHSRGLLRHTNRIKIEEQLAIFLFIVGHNLRTRAVQELFRYSGETISRHFNNVLNAIVAISLDFFEPPWPEVPQEILEDPRLYPYFKVKYLPRVLLL
;
A
#
# COMPACT_ATOMS: atom_id res chain seq x y z
N MET A 1 -42.89 6.27 37.27
CA MET A 1 -42.76 7.73 37.04
C MET A 1 -41.71 8.22 38.01
N GLU A 2 -40.60 8.83 37.67
CA GLU A 2 -39.83 9.06 36.44
C GLU A 2 -38.58 9.75 37.00
N SER A 3 -37.37 9.24 36.73
CA SER A 3 -36.16 9.95 37.13
C SER A 3 -35.04 9.63 36.15
N SER A 4 -34.83 10.62 35.29
CA SER A 4 -33.53 11.27 35.06
C SER A 4 -32.50 10.52 34.25
N ASP A 5 -32.31 11.09 33.06
CA ASP A 5 -31.23 10.89 32.11
C ASP A 5 -29.86 11.10 32.76
N ASP A 6 -28.96 10.13 32.55
CA ASP A 6 -27.52 10.36 32.59
C ASP A 6 -26.91 9.84 31.28
N GLU A 7 -26.60 10.82 30.45
CA GLU A 7 -25.87 10.76 29.19
C GLU A 7 -24.45 10.25 29.44
N LYS A 8 -24.15 9.02 29.00
CA LYS A 8 -22.78 8.50 29.00
C LYS A 8 -22.19 8.61 27.60
N ASP A 9 -21.68 9.81 27.33
CA ASP A 9 -20.69 10.05 26.30
C ASP A 9 -19.44 9.21 26.59
N GLY A 10 -19.10 8.34 25.65
CA GLY A 10 -18.03 7.36 25.80
C GLY A 10 -17.48 6.92 24.45
N VAL A 11 -16.93 7.88 23.71
CA VAL A 11 -15.87 7.75 22.69
C VAL A 11 -15.89 6.44 21.90
N MET A 12 -16.50 6.49 20.72
CA MET A 12 -16.30 5.48 19.65
C MET A 12 -14.83 5.52 19.23
N THR A 13 -14.01 4.60 19.76
CA THR A 13 -12.70 4.33 19.21
C THR A 13 -12.89 3.68 17.84
N ASN A 14 -12.95 4.50 16.79
CA ASN A 14 -12.85 4.07 15.41
C ASN A 14 -11.43 3.53 15.13
N ASN A 15 -11.11 2.38 15.70
CA ASN A 15 -10.16 1.46 15.12
C ASN A 15 -10.97 0.38 14.41
N GLN A 16 -11.65 0.79 13.33
CA GLN A 16 -12.26 -0.18 12.42
C GLN A 16 -11.12 -0.93 11.74
N VAL A 17 -10.79 -2.08 12.34
CA VAL A 17 -10.07 -3.17 11.70
C VAL A 17 -10.79 -3.41 10.36
N PRO A 18 -10.15 -3.24 9.19
CA PRO A 18 -10.76 -3.57 7.89
C PRO A 18 -11.50 -4.91 7.98
N ARG A 19 -12.75 -5.00 7.49
CA ARG A 19 -13.59 -6.22 7.56
C ARG A 19 -12.85 -7.50 7.12
N ALA A 20 -11.88 -7.36 6.22
CA ALA A 20 -11.00 -8.43 5.78
C ALA A 20 -10.12 -9.03 6.90
N LEU A 21 -9.63 -8.24 7.84
CA LEU A 21 -8.77 -8.73 8.93
C LEU A 21 -9.50 -9.72 9.84
N SER A 22 -10.83 -9.64 9.98
CA SER A 22 -11.59 -10.58 10.82
C SER A 22 -11.71 -11.99 10.22
N HIS A 23 -11.77 -12.11 8.89
CA HIS A 23 -11.87 -13.40 8.19
C HIS A 23 -10.49 -14.00 7.87
N CYS A 24 -9.48 -13.15 7.62
CA CYS A 24 -8.22 -13.58 7.03
C CYS A 24 -7.16 -14.10 8.03
N LEU A 25 -7.30 -13.82 9.32
CA LEU A 25 -6.36 -14.29 10.36
C LEU A 25 -6.25 -15.82 10.46
N ALA A 26 -7.17 -16.57 9.86
CA ALA A 26 -7.18 -18.04 9.86
C ALA A 26 -6.39 -18.68 8.70
N SER A 27 -6.31 -18.03 7.53
CA SER A 27 -5.96 -18.67 6.24
C SER A 27 -4.47 -18.60 5.88
N GLY A 28 -3.72 -17.63 6.41
CA GLY A 28 -2.31 -17.37 6.05
C GLY A 28 -2.16 -16.53 4.78
N GLY A 29 -0.99 -15.91 4.58
CA GLY A 29 -0.78 -14.87 3.56
C GLY A 29 -1.16 -15.26 2.13
N ALA A 30 -0.66 -16.39 1.65
CA ALA A 30 -0.96 -16.87 0.29
C ALA A 30 -2.47 -17.11 0.07
N LYS A 31 -3.15 -17.75 1.02
CA LYS A 31 -4.58 -18.02 0.91
C LYS A 31 -5.40 -16.74 0.99
N PHE A 32 -5.02 -15.80 1.85
CA PHE A 32 -5.65 -14.48 1.89
C PHE A 32 -5.58 -13.78 0.53
N VAL A 33 -4.40 -13.77 -0.09
CA VAL A 33 -4.20 -13.14 -1.39
C VAL A 33 -5.02 -13.86 -2.47
N ASP A 34 -5.01 -15.20 -2.47
CA ASP A 34 -5.84 -15.99 -3.38
C ASP A 34 -7.35 -15.73 -3.16
N GLU A 35 -7.83 -15.61 -1.92
CA GLU A 35 -9.23 -15.28 -1.61
C GLU A 35 -9.62 -13.88 -2.12
N VAL A 36 -8.76 -12.89 -1.92
CA VAL A 36 -9.01 -11.52 -2.42
C VAL A 36 -9.00 -11.47 -3.94
N LEU A 37 -8.05 -12.14 -4.57
CA LEU A 37 -7.92 -12.15 -6.03
C LEU A 37 -9.00 -13.00 -6.70
N ASN A 38 -9.48 -14.07 -6.08
CA ASN A 38 -10.56 -14.91 -6.61
C ASN A 38 -11.96 -14.45 -6.15
N GLY A 39 -12.04 -13.46 -5.26
CA GLY A 39 -13.27 -12.91 -4.72
C GLY A 39 -14.06 -12.04 -5.72
N GLN A 40 -15.04 -11.30 -5.18
CA GLN A 40 -15.84 -10.37 -5.96
C GLN A 40 -14.98 -9.22 -6.52
N SER A 41 -15.47 -8.53 -7.56
CA SER A 41 -14.71 -7.47 -8.24
C SER A 41 -14.18 -6.38 -7.29
N GLU A 42 -14.95 -6.05 -6.25
CA GLU A 42 -14.61 -5.01 -5.27
C GLU A 42 -13.60 -5.47 -4.21
N SER A 43 -13.40 -6.77 -4.02
CA SER A 43 -12.52 -7.30 -2.96
C SER A 43 -11.08 -6.81 -3.12
N CYS A 44 -10.58 -6.73 -4.35
CA CYS A 44 -9.25 -6.21 -4.65
C CYS A 44 -9.15 -4.70 -4.34
N LEU A 45 -10.19 -3.93 -4.67
CA LEU A 45 -10.23 -2.50 -4.39
C LEU A 45 -10.29 -2.24 -2.87
N ASP A 46 -11.10 -2.98 -2.13
CA ASP A 46 -11.22 -2.83 -0.69
C ASP A 46 -9.92 -3.17 0.05
N ASN A 47 -9.23 -4.22 -0.37
CA ASN A 47 -8.05 -4.74 0.32
C ASN A 47 -6.76 -4.06 -0.16
N PHE A 48 -6.59 -3.88 -1.46
CA PHE A 48 -5.34 -3.41 -2.06
C PHE A 48 -5.44 -1.99 -2.62
N ARG A 49 -6.60 -1.32 -2.49
CA ARG A 49 -6.86 0.03 -3.04
C ARG A 49 -6.59 0.11 -4.55
N MET A 50 -6.77 -1.01 -5.23
CA MET A 50 -6.45 -1.18 -6.64
C MET A 50 -7.42 -2.18 -7.28
N ASP A 51 -7.91 -1.87 -8.48
CA ASP A 51 -8.72 -2.80 -9.26
C ASP A 51 -7.94 -4.06 -9.61
N LYS A 52 -8.63 -5.21 -9.60
CA LYS A 52 -8.04 -6.53 -9.87
C LYS A 52 -7.27 -6.59 -11.18
N LEU A 53 -7.80 -5.98 -12.24
CA LEU A 53 -7.14 -5.95 -13.54
C LEU A 53 -5.84 -5.13 -13.51
N VAL A 54 -5.84 -4.01 -12.78
CA VAL A 54 -4.66 -3.14 -12.63
C VAL A 54 -3.61 -3.83 -11.77
N PHE A 55 -4.03 -4.56 -10.74
CA PHE A 55 -3.15 -5.37 -9.90
C PHE A 55 -2.35 -6.38 -10.71
N TYR A 56 -3.02 -7.20 -11.55
CA TYR A 56 -2.32 -8.17 -12.39
C TYR A 56 -1.42 -7.51 -13.44
N LYS A 57 -1.88 -6.42 -14.07
CA LYS A 57 -1.04 -5.64 -15.00
C LYS A 57 0.24 -5.14 -14.32
N LEU A 58 0.14 -4.68 -13.07
CA LEU A 58 1.30 -4.24 -12.29
C LEU A 58 2.22 -5.42 -11.98
N CYS A 59 1.70 -6.57 -11.56
CA CYS A 59 2.49 -7.80 -11.38
C CYS A 59 3.26 -8.17 -12.67
N ASP A 60 2.58 -8.14 -13.82
CA ASP A 60 3.18 -8.47 -15.11
C ASP A 60 4.29 -7.49 -15.52
N ILE A 61 4.10 -6.18 -15.30
CA ILE A 61 5.12 -5.15 -15.56
C ILE A 61 6.34 -5.38 -14.67
N LEU A 62 6.14 -5.60 -13.37
CA LEU A 62 7.23 -5.81 -12.42
C LEU A 62 8.00 -7.12 -12.70
N HIS A 63 7.29 -8.17 -13.13
CA HIS A 63 7.89 -9.44 -13.52
C HIS A 63 8.66 -9.35 -14.84
N SER A 64 8.04 -8.82 -15.89
CA SER A 64 8.62 -8.73 -17.24
C SER A 64 9.88 -7.86 -17.29
N ARG A 65 9.96 -6.84 -16.43
CA ARG A 65 11.15 -5.99 -16.27
C ARG A 65 12.20 -6.59 -15.33
N GLY A 66 11.94 -7.77 -14.76
CA GLY A 66 12.84 -8.46 -13.85
C GLY A 66 13.01 -7.78 -12.49
N LEU A 67 12.13 -6.83 -12.14
CA LEU A 67 12.18 -6.07 -10.88
C LEU A 67 11.65 -6.87 -9.70
N LEU A 68 10.68 -7.75 -9.94
CA LEU A 68 10.20 -8.74 -8.99
C LEU A 68 10.22 -10.14 -9.60
N ARG A 69 10.41 -11.13 -8.75
CA ARG A 69 10.38 -12.56 -9.10
C ARG A 69 9.69 -13.34 -8.00
N HIS A 70 9.12 -14.47 -8.36
CA HIS A 70 8.71 -15.45 -7.37
C HIS A 70 9.94 -15.88 -6.56
N THR A 71 9.76 -16.01 -5.25
CA THR A 71 10.73 -16.68 -4.39
C THR A 71 10.26 -18.11 -4.13
N ASN A 72 11.09 -18.92 -3.47
CA ASN A 72 10.71 -20.29 -3.08
C ASN A 72 9.46 -20.35 -2.19
N ARG A 73 9.06 -19.25 -1.54
CA ARG A 73 7.98 -19.23 -0.54
C ARG A 73 6.88 -18.20 -0.80
N ILE A 74 7.14 -17.18 -1.60
CA ILE A 74 6.24 -16.02 -1.77
C ILE A 74 6.20 -15.63 -3.25
N LYS A 75 4.99 -15.60 -3.81
CA LYS A 75 4.74 -15.20 -5.19
C LYS A 75 4.80 -13.68 -5.38
N ILE A 76 4.79 -13.19 -6.62
CA ILE A 76 4.86 -11.76 -6.90
C ILE A 76 3.59 -11.06 -6.42
N GLU A 77 2.44 -11.69 -6.62
CA GLU A 77 1.13 -11.24 -6.16
C GLU A 77 1.12 -11.05 -4.64
N GLU A 78 1.66 -12.01 -3.89
CA GLU A 78 1.75 -11.91 -2.44
C GLU A 78 2.69 -10.77 -2.00
N GLN A 79 3.82 -10.59 -2.68
CA GLN A 79 4.74 -9.48 -2.41
C GLN A 79 4.04 -8.13 -2.63
N LEU A 80 3.38 -7.96 -3.77
CA LEU A 80 2.65 -6.75 -4.11
C LEU A 80 1.49 -6.51 -3.15
N ALA A 81 0.76 -7.57 -2.78
CA ALA A 81 -0.33 -7.51 -1.81
C ALA A 81 0.14 -7.05 -0.42
N ILE A 82 1.29 -7.55 0.08
CA ILE A 82 1.88 -7.08 1.34
C ILE A 82 2.11 -5.56 1.28
N PHE A 83 2.72 -5.08 0.20
CA PHE A 83 2.99 -3.65 0.02
C PHE A 83 1.70 -2.83 -0.01
N LEU A 84 0.76 -3.18 -0.90
CA LEU A 84 -0.49 -2.44 -1.09
C LEU A 84 -1.37 -2.46 0.16
N PHE A 85 -1.37 -3.57 0.89
CA PHE A 85 -2.13 -3.69 2.13
C PHE A 85 -1.54 -2.80 3.25
N ILE A 86 -0.21 -2.69 3.34
CA ILE A 86 0.45 -1.78 4.28
C ILE A 86 0.12 -0.31 3.95
N VAL A 87 0.36 0.11 2.71
CA VAL A 87 0.21 1.53 2.32
C VAL A 87 -1.26 1.95 2.20
N GLY A 88 -2.14 1.04 1.76
CA GLY A 88 -3.55 1.32 1.52
C GLY A 88 -4.42 1.37 2.77
N HIS A 89 -3.91 0.86 3.91
CA HIS A 89 -4.62 0.86 5.19
C HIS A 89 -3.80 1.47 6.34
N ASN A 90 -2.61 2.01 6.06
CA ASN A 90 -1.70 2.59 7.05
C ASN A 90 -1.44 1.66 8.26
N LEU A 91 -1.21 0.37 7.97
CA LEU A 91 -1.09 -0.64 9.01
C LEU A 91 0.32 -0.74 9.57
N ARG A 92 0.42 -0.96 10.88
CA ARG A 92 1.70 -1.28 11.54
C ARG A 92 2.18 -2.66 11.08
N THR A 93 3.50 -2.82 10.93
CA THR A 93 4.15 -4.08 10.51
C THR A 93 3.66 -5.30 11.30
N ARG A 94 3.36 -5.15 12.60
CA ARG A 94 2.86 -6.23 13.45
C ARG A 94 1.50 -6.80 12.99
N ALA A 95 0.55 -5.94 12.59
CA ALA A 95 -0.76 -6.41 12.12
C ALA A 95 -0.62 -7.24 10.82
N VAL A 96 0.33 -6.88 9.98
CA VAL A 96 0.61 -7.58 8.72
C VAL A 96 1.35 -8.89 8.96
N GLN A 97 2.25 -8.96 9.94
CA GLN A 97 2.86 -10.21 10.37
C GLN A 97 1.80 -11.22 10.85
N GLU A 98 0.84 -10.76 11.66
CA GLU A 98 -0.23 -11.60 12.19
C GLU A 98 -1.16 -12.11 11.08
N LEU A 99 -1.48 -11.26 10.10
CA LEU A 99 -2.31 -11.61 8.94
C LEU A 99 -1.61 -12.58 7.98
N PHE A 100 -0.40 -12.22 7.52
CA PHE A 100 0.31 -12.99 6.50
C PHE A 100 1.08 -14.19 7.08
N ARG A 101 1.24 -14.26 8.41
CA ARG A 101 2.01 -15.28 9.14
C ARG A 101 3.48 -15.36 8.72
N TYR A 102 4.05 -14.21 8.37
CA TYR A 102 5.48 -14.07 8.07
C TYR A 102 6.20 -13.29 9.17
N SER A 103 7.51 -13.54 9.31
CA SER A 103 8.35 -12.75 10.21
C SER A 103 8.40 -11.28 9.79
N GLY A 104 8.66 -10.38 10.73
CA GLY A 104 8.82 -8.96 10.43
C GLY A 104 9.91 -8.64 9.43
N GLU A 105 11.02 -9.40 9.51
CA GLU A 105 12.09 -9.32 8.53
C GLU A 105 11.59 -9.65 7.12
N THR A 106 10.76 -10.69 6.98
CA THR A 106 10.18 -11.08 5.69
C THR A 106 9.22 -10.01 5.16
N ILE A 107 8.32 -9.50 6.01
CA ILE A 107 7.42 -8.40 5.63
C ILE A 107 8.22 -7.17 5.19
N SER A 108 9.22 -6.76 5.98
CA SER A 108 10.06 -5.59 5.68
C SER A 108 10.84 -5.77 4.37
N ARG A 109 11.44 -6.94 4.15
CA ARG A 109 12.18 -7.25 2.91
C ARG A 109 11.29 -7.14 1.68
N HIS A 110 10.13 -7.78 1.68
CA HIS A 110 9.23 -7.74 0.52
C HIS A 110 8.59 -6.36 0.32
N PHE A 111 8.25 -5.65 1.39
CA PHE A 111 7.82 -4.27 1.32
C PHE A 111 8.85 -3.39 0.59
N ASN A 112 10.12 -3.45 1.03
CA ASN A 112 11.19 -2.64 0.43
C ASN A 112 11.51 -3.06 -1.02
N ASN A 113 11.47 -4.35 -1.34
CA ASN A 113 11.67 -4.82 -2.71
C ASN A 113 10.59 -4.26 -3.65
N VAL A 114 9.32 -4.30 -3.24
CA VAL A 114 8.21 -3.76 -4.04
C VAL A 114 8.30 -2.24 -4.12
N LEU A 115 8.65 -1.54 -3.03
CA LEU A 115 8.86 -0.09 -3.05
C LEU A 115 9.93 0.31 -4.08
N ASN A 116 11.09 -0.34 -4.05
CA ASN A 116 12.18 -0.08 -5.00
C ASN A 116 11.74 -0.37 -6.44
N ALA A 117 10.99 -1.45 -6.66
CA ALA A 117 10.46 -1.80 -7.97
C ALA A 117 9.45 -0.76 -8.50
N ILE A 118 8.57 -0.24 -7.63
CA ILE A 118 7.63 0.84 -7.97
C ILE A 118 8.40 2.13 -8.28
N VAL A 119 9.40 2.50 -7.48
CA VAL A 119 10.25 3.67 -7.74
C VAL A 119 10.98 3.53 -9.09
N ALA A 120 11.46 2.33 -9.44
CA ALA A 120 12.15 2.10 -10.70
C ALA A 120 11.26 2.30 -11.93
N ILE A 121 9.98 1.91 -11.86
CA ILE A 121 9.02 2.16 -12.95
C ILE A 121 8.37 3.55 -12.88
N SER A 122 8.47 4.24 -11.74
CA SER A 122 7.79 5.51 -11.49
C SER A 122 8.10 6.55 -12.59
N LEU A 123 9.33 6.59 -13.10
CA LEU A 123 9.76 7.52 -14.15
C LEU A 123 9.06 7.35 -15.49
N ASP A 124 8.45 6.19 -15.74
CA ASP A 124 7.68 5.93 -16.96
C ASP A 124 6.21 6.34 -16.84
N PHE A 125 5.72 6.52 -15.61
CA PHE A 125 4.30 6.78 -15.32
C PHE A 125 4.05 8.17 -14.74
N PHE A 126 5.03 8.75 -14.04
CA PHE A 126 4.95 10.08 -13.49
C PHE A 126 5.72 11.04 -14.38
N GLU A 127 5.03 12.07 -14.86
CA GLU A 127 5.71 13.21 -15.45
C GLU A 127 6.55 13.92 -14.37
N PRO A 128 7.78 14.35 -14.69
CA PRO A 128 8.51 15.21 -13.77
C PRO A 128 7.68 16.47 -13.49
N PRO A 129 7.77 17.04 -12.27
CA PRO A 129 7.05 18.26 -11.95
C PRO A 129 7.37 19.32 -13.00
N TRP A 130 6.33 20.05 -13.41
CA TRP A 130 6.44 21.15 -14.36
C TRP A 130 7.61 22.05 -13.96
N PRO A 131 8.43 22.53 -14.92
CA PRO A 131 9.62 23.32 -14.61
C PRO A 131 9.30 24.59 -13.81
N GLU A 132 8.04 25.05 -13.86
CA GLU A 132 7.52 26.17 -13.08
C GLU A 132 6.44 25.68 -12.11
N VAL A 133 6.61 26.03 -10.83
CA VAL A 133 5.61 25.84 -9.79
C VAL A 133 4.50 26.90 -10.02
N PRO A 134 3.23 26.51 -10.17
CA PRO A 134 2.11 27.46 -10.30
C PRO A 134 2.11 28.51 -9.16
N GLN A 135 1.68 29.73 -9.47
CA GLN A 135 1.71 30.85 -8.51
C GLN A 135 0.92 30.53 -7.23
N GLU A 136 -0.18 29.80 -7.36
CA GLU A 136 -1.05 29.38 -6.25
C GLU A 136 -0.30 28.50 -5.23
N ILE A 137 0.71 27.74 -5.68
CA ILE A 137 1.54 26.88 -4.83
C ILE A 137 2.73 27.66 -4.25
N LEU A 138 3.29 28.60 -5.02
CA LEU A 138 4.35 29.51 -4.55
C LEU A 138 3.88 30.37 -3.38
N GLU A 139 2.61 30.78 -3.41
CA GLU A 139 2.01 31.63 -2.39
C GLU A 139 1.53 30.86 -1.15
N ASP A 140 1.31 29.54 -1.22
CA ASP A 140 0.91 28.73 -0.06
C ASP A 140 2.16 28.20 0.70
N PRO A 141 2.45 28.70 1.92
CA PRO A 141 3.61 28.27 2.70
C PRO A 141 3.56 26.80 3.12
N ARG A 142 2.38 26.17 3.09
CA ARG A 142 2.18 24.75 3.44
C ARG A 142 2.54 23.84 2.26
N LEU A 143 2.31 24.30 1.03
CA LEU A 143 2.55 23.50 -0.18
C LEU A 143 3.95 23.73 -0.73
N TYR A 144 4.43 24.98 -0.76
CA TYR A 144 5.71 25.35 -1.33
C TYR A 144 6.92 24.49 -0.88
N PRO A 145 7.04 24.04 0.40
CA PRO A 145 8.15 23.17 0.84
C PRO A 145 8.31 21.88 0.04
N TYR A 146 7.23 21.29 -0.47
CA TYR A 146 7.24 20.04 -1.24
C TYR A 146 7.71 20.22 -2.70
N PHE A 147 7.66 21.45 -3.20
CA PHE A 147 8.02 21.79 -4.59
C PHE A 147 9.41 22.42 -4.69
N LYS A 148 10.16 22.53 -3.58
CA LYS A 148 11.58 22.92 -3.57
C LYS A 148 12.48 21.76 -4.04
N VAL A 149 12.29 21.27 -5.26
CA VAL A 149 13.14 20.21 -5.80
C VAL A 149 14.49 20.82 -6.19
N LYS A 150 15.54 20.48 -5.42
CA LYS A 150 16.92 20.67 -5.88
C LYS A 150 17.17 19.63 -6.96
N TYR A 151 17.25 20.06 -8.21
CA TYR A 151 17.71 19.22 -9.32
C TYR A 151 19.09 18.65 -8.97
N LEU A 152 19.17 17.36 -8.63
CA LEU A 152 20.42 16.62 -8.76
C LEU A 152 20.53 16.20 -10.23
N PRO A 153 21.56 16.66 -10.96
CA PRO A 153 21.71 16.33 -12.36
C PRO A 153 21.83 14.82 -12.57
N ARG A 154 21.24 14.39 -13.67
CA ARG A 154 21.01 13.05 -14.24
C ARG A 154 22.26 12.14 -14.43
N VAL A 155 23.39 12.39 -13.76
CA VAL A 155 24.70 11.76 -14.07
C VAL A 155 25.32 10.99 -12.89
N LEU A 156 24.65 10.90 -11.73
CA LEU A 156 25.24 10.31 -10.51
C LEU A 156 24.65 8.94 -10.08
N LEU A 157 23.94 8.23 -10.95
CA LEU A 157 23.36 6.90 -10.67
C LEU A 157 23.74 5.82 -11.70
N LEU A 158 24.97 5.88 -12.22
CA LEU A 158 25.70 4.74 -12.81
C LEU A 158 27.06 4.64 -12.15
#